data_AF-A0A382KB62-F1
#
_entry.id   AF-A0A382KB62-F1
#
_cell.length_a   1.000
_cell.length_b   1.000
_cell.length_c   1.000
_cell.angle_alpha   90.00
_cell.angle_beta   90.00
_cell.angle_gamma   90.00
#
_symmetry.space_group_name_H-M   'P 1'
#
loop_
_entity.id
_entity.type
_entity.pdbx_description
1 polymer ?
#
loop_
_entity_poly.entity_id
_entity_poly.type
_entity_poly.pdbx_seq_one_letter_code
_entity_poly.pdbx_strand_id
1 'polypeptide(L)'
;MENPEFSKMTITTVGTEKQIAQIVKQLDKMIDTIEVKRLDEKESVYRELVLFKIKLSGASDSTEISNVANKYGAKIYDGHKDSMIVELTSTPDQINAFEESMKPFGILDSARTGVTALQGN
;
A
#
# COMPACT_ATOMS: atom_id res chain seq x y z
N MET A 1 7.72 -19.44 -13.20
CA MET A 1 8.72 -19.54 -12.11
C MET A 1 9.37 -18.18 -11.96
N GLU A 2 9.45 -17.67 -10.73
CA GLU A 2 10.23 -16.46 -10.45
C GLU A 2 11.72 -16.76 -10.65
N ASN A 3 12.43 -15.89 -11.37
CA ASN A 3 13.89 -15.94 -11.47
C ASN A 3 14.46 -14.97 -10.40
N PRO A 4 15.23 -15.46 -9.41
CA PRO A 4 15.76 -14.63 -8.34
C PRO A 4 16.78 -13.57 -8.80
N GLU A 5 17.32 -13.68 -10.01
CA GLU A 5 18.21 -12.66 -10.59
C GLU A 5 17.46 -11.40 -11.06
N PHE A 6 16.13 -11.46 -11.14
CA PHE A 6 15.31 -10.37 -11.65
C PHE A 6 14.31 -9.88 -10.60
N SER A 7 14.13 -8.56 -10.53
CA SER A 7 13.13 -7.92 -9.69
C SER A 7 12.06 -7.28 -10.55
N LYS A 8 10.81 -7.35 -10.08
CA LYS A 8 9.69 -6.61 -10.67
C LYS A 8 9.33 -5.43 -9.75
N MET A 9 9.30 -4.24 -10.32
CA MET A 9 8.92 -3.02 -9.62
C MET A 9 7.69 -2.40 -10.28
N THR A 10 6.76 -1.90 -9.47
CA THR A 10 5.64 -1.07 -9.91
C THR A 10 5.97 0.38 -9.60
N ILE A 11 5.83 1.26 -10.60
CA ILE A 11 6.06 2.70 -10.46
C ILE A 11 4.75 3.42 -10.74
N THR A 12 4.24 4.15 -9.76
CA THR A 12 3.06 5.02 -9.91
C THR A 12 3.53 6.47 -10.05
N THR A 13 3.06 7.18 -11.06
CA THR A 13 3.39 8.59 -11.28
C THR A 13 2.26 9.30 -12.02
N VAL A 14 2.20 10.61 -11.88
CA VAL A 14 1.22 11.48 -12.58
C VAL A 14 1.97 12.38 -13.55
N GLY A 15 1.46 12.53 -14.76
CA GLY A 15 2.07 13.38 -15.77
C GLY A 15 1.29 13.39 -17.08
N THR A 16 1.64 14.31 -17.96
CA THR A 16 1.14 14.34 -19.35
C THR A 16 1.61 13.11 -20.12
N GLU A 17 0.90 12.71 -21.18
CA GLU A 17 1.32 11.59 -22.04
C GLU A 17 2.76 11.72 -22.55
N LYS A 18 3.19 12.96 -22.87
CA LYS A 18 4.57 13.23 -23.28
C LYS A 18 5.57 12.94 -22.15
N GLN A 19 5.25 13.32 -20.91
CA GLN A 19 6.10 13.06 -19.75
C GLN A 19 6.16 11.57 -19.45
N ILE A 20 5.02 10.87 -19.45
CA ILE A 20 4.98 9.42 -19.19
C ILE A 20 5.74 8.64 -20.27
N ALA A 21 5.52 8.95 -21.55
CA ALA A 21 6.26 8.34 -22.65
C ALA A 21 7.78 8.58 -22.52
N GLN A 22 8.17 9.76 -22.05
CA GLN A 22 9.58 10.06 -21.80
C GLN A 22 10.13 9.23 -20.62
N ILE A 23 9.39 9.10 -19.51
CA ILE A 23 9.80 8.27 -18.36
C ILE A 23 10.01 6.81 -18.81
N VAL A 24 9.04 6.23 -19.52
CA VAL A 24 9.14 4.87 -20.07
C VAL A 24 10.38 4.73 -20.94
N LYS A 25 10.60 5.67 -21.87
CA LYS A 25 11.77 5.67 -22.76
C LYS A 25 13.10 5.78 -22.01
N GLN A 26 13.15 6.46 -20.86
CA GLN A 26 14.39 6.55 -20.07
C GLN A 26 14.66 5.26 -19.31
N LEU A 27 13.62 4.66 -18.71
CA LEU A 27 13.74 3.40 -17.99
C LEU A 27 14.16 2.26 -18.95
N ASP A 28 13.57 2.22 -20.15
CA ASP A 28 13.84 1.21 -21.18
C ASP A 28 15.27 1.26 -21.75
N LYS A 29 15.95 2.41 -21.59
CA LYS A 29 17.36 2.59 -22.02
C LYS A 29 18.38 2.19 -20.97
N MET A 30 17.96 1.91 -19.75
CA MET A 30 18.88 1.52 -18.68
C MET A 30 19.41 0.12 -18.96
N ILE A 31 20.71 -0.07 -18.73
CA ILE A 31 21.40 -1.36 -18.97
C ILE A 31 20.75 -2.49 -18.16
N ASP A 32 20.26 -2.17 -16.97
CA ASP A 32 19.71 -3.15 -16.01
C ASP A 32 18.19 -3.37 -16.19
N THR A 33 17.56 -2.73 -17.18
CA THR A 33 16.12 -2.88 -17.44
C THR A 33 15.89 -3.92 -18.52
N ILE A 34 15.15 -4.97 -18.17
CA ILE A 34 14.73 -5.99 -19.15
C ILE A 34 13.53 -5.51 -19.97
N GLU A 35 12.54 -4.91 -19.30
CA GLU A 35 11.28 -4.52 -19.92
C GLU A 35 10.57 -3.45 -19.08
N VAL A 36 9.94 -2.49 -19.76
CA VAL A 36 9.04 -1.52 -19.14
C VAL A 36 7.66 -1.65 -19.76
N LYS A 37 6.65 -1.95 -18.93
CA LYS A 37 5.25 -2.05 -19.33
C LYS A 37 4.42 -0.97 -18.66
N ARG A 38 3.62 -0.23 -19.45
CA ARG A 38 2.53 0.59 -18.93
C ARG A 38 1.37 -0.35 -18.60
N LEU A 39 0.82 -0.21 -17.40
CA LEU A 39 -0.34 -0.98 -16.94
C LEU A 39 -1.61 -0.13 -17.17
N ASP A 40 -2.69 -0.77 -17.63
CA ASP A 40 -4.02 -0.16 -17.61
C ASP A 40 -4.67 -0.38 -16.24
N GLU A 41 -5.03 0.69 -15.54
CA GLU A 41 -5.66 0.63 -14.23
C GLU A 41 -6.98 -0.15 -14.21
N LYS A 42 -7.74 -0.14 -15.32
CA LYS A 42 -9.02 -0.84 -15.44
C LYS A 42 -8.87 -2.33 -15.62
N GLU A 43 -7.74 -2.75 -16.20
CA GLU A 43 -7.43 -4.15 -16.44
C GLU A 43 -6.47 -4.72 -15.40
N SER A 44 -5.99 -3.90 -14.45
CA SER A 44 -5.00 -4.32 -13.46
C SER A 44 -5.60 -4.54 -12.09
N VAL A 45 -5.16 -5.60 -11.43
CA VAL A 45 -5.32 -5.75 -9.99
C VAL A 45 -4.13 -5.08 -9.32
N TYR A 46 -4.41 -4.15 -8.42
CA TYR A 46 -3.39 -3.46 -7.66
C TYR A 46 -3.71 -3.42 -6.17
N ARG A 47 -2.69 -3.55 -5.35
CA ARG A 47 -2.77 -3.58 -3.89
C ARG A 47 -1.60 -2.85 -3.28
N GLU A 48 -1.82 -2.32 -2.10
CA GLU A 48 -0.80 -1.73 -1.26
C GLU A 48 -0.91 -2.39 0.12
N LEU A 49 0.24 -2.68 0.73
CA LEU A 49 0.34 -3.08 2.13
C LEU A 49 0.76 -1.88 2.96
N VAL A 50 0.04 -1.65 4.06
CA VAL A 50 0.37 -0.62 5.06
C VAL A 50 0.35 -1.20 6.46
N LEU A 51 1.36 -0.84 7.25
CA LEU A 51 1.38 -1.00 8.70
C LEU A 51 1.05 0.34 9.35
N PHE A 52 0.06 0.36 10.24
CA PHE A 52 -0.30 1.52 11.05
C PHE A 52 0.03 1.24 12.52
N LYS A 53 0.83 2.09 13.15
CA LYS A 53 0.98 2.11 14.61
C LYS A 53 -0.03 3.09 15.18
N ILE A 54 -0.97 2.61 15.99
CA ILE A 54 -2.10 3.39 16.49
C ILE A 54 -1.99 3.47 18.01
N LYS A 55 -2.24 4.65 18.56
CA LYS A 55 -2.19 4.91 20.00
C LYS A 55 -3.38 4.26 20.72
N LEU A 56 -3.15 3.81 21.94
CA LEU A 56 -4.18 3.35 22.89
C LEU A 56 -4.17 4.30 24.10
N SER A 57 -5.20 5.14 24.23
CA SER A 57 -5.32 6.12 25.33
C SER A 57 -6.50 5.81 26.26
N GLY A 58 -7.61 5.32 25.71
CA GLY A 58 -8.81 4.91 26.42
C GLY A 58 -8.85 3.41 26.70
N ALA A 59 -9.62 3.02 27.72
CA ALA A 59 -9.78 1.63 28.11
C ALA A 59 -10.50 0.78 27.05
N SER A 60 -11.30 1.40 26.16
CA SER A 60 -12.02 0.74 25.07
C SER A 60 -11.34 0.81 23.71
N ASP A 61 -10.30 1.63 23.54
CA ASP A 61 -9.67 1.92 22.24
C ASP A 61 -9.25 0.64 21.52
N SER A 62 -8.62 -0.31 22.24
CA SER A 62 -8.18 -1.57 21.65
C SER A 62 -9.33 -2.36 21.03
N THR A 63 -10.47 -2.44 21.72
CA THR A 63 -11.68 -3.12 21.23
C THR A 63 -12.29 -2.37 20.03
N GLU A 64 -12.37 -1.05 20.10
CA GLU A 64 -12.94 -0.22 19.04
C GLU A 64 -12.10 -0.27 17.75
N ILE A 65 -10.78 -0.09 17.88
CA ILE A 65 -9.82 -0.23 16.77
C ILE A 65 -9.90 -1.63 16.19
N SER A 66 -9.93 -2.67 17.03
CA SER A 66 -10.03 -4.06 16.56
C SER A 66 -11.31 -4.31 15.77
N ASN A 67 -12.44 -3.75 16.22
CA ASN A 67 -13.71 -3.86 15.49
C ASN A 67 -13.66 -3.19 14.12
N VAL A 68 -13.02 -2.03 13.99
CA VAL A 68 -12.85 -1.37 12.69
C VAL A 68 -11.86 -2.15 11.83
N ALA A 69 -10.69 -2.52 12.36
CA ALA A 69 -9.67 -3.31 11.66
C ALA A 69 -10.27 -4.61 11.07
N ASN A 70 -11.05 -5.34 11.86
CA ASN A 70 -11.72 -6.56 11.41
C ASN A 70 -12.72 -6.31 10.26
N LYS A 71 -13.44 -5.17 10.24
CA LYS A 71 -14.35 -4.81 9.13
C LYS A 71 -13.60 -4.60 7.81
N TYR A 72 -12.36 -4.11 7.88
CA TYR A 72 -11.49 -3.94 6.70
C TYR A 72 -10.69 -5.20 6.36
N GLY A 73 -10.83 -6.30 7.12
CA GLY A 73 -10.05 -7.51 6.94
C GLY A 73 -8.56 -7.34 7.28
N ALA A 74 -8.24 -6.36 8.14
CA ALA A 74 -6.88 -6.10 8.58
C ALA A 74 -6.40 -7.16 9.58
N LYS A 75 -5.09 -7.36 9.63
CA LYS A 75 -4.46 -8.17 10.69
C LYS A 75 -4.01 -7.27 11.81
N ILE A 76 -4.25 -7.72 13.04
CA ILE A 76 -3.86 -7.00 14.24
C ILE A 76 -2.63 -7.68 14.82
N TYR A 77 -1.59 -6.91 15.05
CA TYR A 77 -0.41 -7.30 15.79
C TYR A 77 -0.43 -6.57 17.12
N ASP A 78 -0.52 -7.33 18.21
CA ASP A 78 -0.55 -6.77 19.56
C ASP A 78 0.68 -5.89 19.79
N GLY A 79 0.43 -4.66 20.22
CA GLY A 79 1.47 -3.73 20.64
C GLY A 79 1.58 -3.66 22.16
N HIS A 80 2.36 -2.69 22.62
CA HIS A 80 2.56 -2.43 24.05
C HIS A 80 1.31 -1.79 24.69
N LYS A 81 1.36 -1.52 26.00
CA LYS A 81 0.20 -0.97 26.74
C LYS A 81 -0.38 0.33 26.18
N ASP A 82 0.35 1.04 25.33
CA ASP A 82 0.04 2.38 24.82
C ASP A 82 -0.18 2.44 23.31
N SER A 83 -0.05 1.32 22.59
CA SER A 83 -0.20 1.29 21.13
C SER A 83 -0.44 -0.12 20.59
N MET A 84 -0.97 -0.22 19.38
CA MET A 84 -1.08 -1.47 18.63
C MET A 84 -0.67 -1.27 17.18
N ILE A 85 -0.30 -2.36 16.49
CA ILE A 85 0.03 -2.32 15.06
C ILE A 85 -1.08 -3.03 14.29
N VAL A 86 -1.54 -2.40 13.22
CA VAL A 86 -2.52 -2.97 12.29
C VAL A 86 -1.91 -3.04 10.89
N GLU A 87 -1.99 -4.21 10.26
CA GLU A 87 -1.61 -4.43 8.86
C GLU A 87 -2.86 -4.50 7.99
N LEU A 88 -2.90 -3.65 6.96
CA LEU A 88 -3.96 -3.66 5.95
C LEU A 88 -3.34 -3.82 4.57
N THR A 89 -3.82 -4.81 3.81
CA THR A 89 -3.54 -4.95 2.38
C THR A 89 -4.82 -4.74 1.59
N SER A 90 -4.92 -3.64 0.85
CA SER A 90 -6.14 -3.31 0.09
C SER A 90 -5.82 -2.37 -1.09
N THR A 91 -6.83 -1.78 -1.73
CA THR A 91 -6.61 -0.66 -2.66
C THR A 91 -6.23 0.61 -1.87
N PRO A 92 -5.48 1.56 -2.46
CA PRO A 92 -5.14 2.83 -1.80
C PRO A 92 -6.37 3.57 -1.27
N ASP A 93 -7.50 3.55 -1.98
CA ASP A 93 -8.73 4.19 -1.53
C ASP A 93 -9.29 3.57 -0.24
N GLN A 94 -9.28 2.23 -0.15
CA GLN A 94 -9.72 1.52 1.05
C GLN A 94 -8.76 1.73 2.22
N ILE A 95 -7.45 1.81 1.94
CA ILE A 95 -6.42 2.13 2.94
C ILE A 95 -6.62 3.55 3.48
N ASN A 96 -6.86 4.52 2.60
CA ASN A 96 -7.12 5.90 3.00
C ASN A 96 -8.42 6.00 3.83
N ALA A 97 -9.47 5.25 3.47
CA ALA A 97 -10.71 5.20 4.26
C ALA A 97 -10.50 4.58 5.66
N PHE A 98 -9.66 3.55 5.77
CA PHE A 98 -9.24 3.00 7.06
C PHE A 98 -8.44 4.02 7.87
N GLU A 99 -7.49 4.71 7.24
CA GLU A 99 -6.67 5.76 7.87
C GLU A 99 -7.54 6.89 8.45
N GLU A 100 -8.53 7.37 7.69
CA GLU A 100 -9.52 8.35 8.17
C GLU A 100 -10.30 7.84 9.39
N SER A 101 -10.69 6.57 9.38
CA SER A 101 -11.39 5.95 10.51
C SER A 101 -10.52 5.86 11.77
N MET A 102 -9.20 5.82 11.62
CA MET A 102 -8.24 5.72 12.73
C MET A 102 -7.79 7.08 13.29
N LYS A 103 -8.06 8.19 12.60
CA LYS A 103 -7.70 9.55 13.06
C LYS A 103 -8.14 9.89 14.49
N PRO A 104 -9.35 9.49 14.98
CA PRO A 104 -9.77 9.79 16.35
C PRO A 104 -8.90 9.15 17.45
N PHE A 105 -8.31 7.98 17.18
CA PHE A 105 -7.43 7.29 18.13
C PHE A 105 -6.00 7.86 18.11
N GLY A 106 -5.57 8.36 16.95
CA GLY A 106 -4.24 8.90 16.72
C GLY A 106 -3.28 7.85 16.16
N ILE A 107 -2.83 8.07 14.94
CA ILE A 107 -1.79 7.29 14.28
C ILE A 107 -0.43 7.86 14.70
N LEU A 108 0.40 7.02 15.30
CA LEU A 108 1.75 7.39 15.76
C LEU A 108 2.78 7.29 14.65
N ASP A 109 2.62 6.30 13.77
CA ASP A 109 3.53 6.03 12.66
C ASP A 109 2.83 5.17 11.60
N SER A 110 3.30 5.21 10.36
CA SER A 110 2.86 4.30 9.31
C SER A 110 3.97 3.95 8.33
N ALA A 111 3.98 2.70 7.88
CA ALA A 111 4.89 2.21 6.85
C ALA A 111 4.07 1.73 5.65
N ARG A 112 4.22 2.41 4.51
CA ARG A 112 3.50 2.15 3.26
C ARG A 112 4.46 1.58 2.21
N THR A 113 4.06 0.49 1.56
CA THR A 113 4.88 -0.17 0.51
C THR A 113 4.79 0.52 -0.86
N GLY A 114 3.80 1.40 -1.05
CA GLY A 114 3.36 1.79 -2.39
C GLY A 114 2.57 0.66 -3.06
N VAL A 115 2.08 0.92 -4.26
CA VAL A 115 1.25 -0.04 -4.99
C VAL A 115 2.11 -1.10 -5.66
N THR A 116 1.75 -2.36 -5.51
CA THR A 116 2.10 -3.44 -6.45
C THR A 116 0.94 -3.72 -7.37
N ALA A 117 1.22 -3.97 -8.65
CA ALA A 117 0.19 -4.16 -9.67
C ALA A 117 0.53 -5.27 -10.66
N LEU A 118 -0.50 -6.01 -11.06
CA LEU A 118 -0.46 -6.98 -12.14
C LEU A 118 -1.65 -6.72 -13.07
N GLN A 119 -1.37 -6.58 -14.37
CA GLN A 119 -2.42 -6.58 -15.38
C GLN A 119 -3.05 -7.98 -15.46
N GLY A 120 -4.36 -8.02 -15.52
CA GLY A 120 -5.13 -9.22 -15.84
C GLY A 120 -4.90 -9.68 -17.27
N ASN A 121 -5.61 -10.74 -17.65
CA ASN A 121 -5.64 -11.25 -19.02
C ASN A 121 -6.67 -10.52 -19.88
#